data_AF-A0A438NB84-F1
#
_entry.id   AF-A0A438NB84-F1
#
_cell.length_a   1.000
_cell.length_b   1.000
_cell.length_c   1.000
_cell.angle_alpha   90.00
_cell.angle_beta   90.00
_cell.angle_gamma   90.00
#
_symmetry.space_group_name_H-M   'P 1'
#
loop_
_entity.id
_entity.type
_entity.pdbx_description
1 polymer ?
#
loop_
_entity_poly.entity_id
_entity_poly.type
_entity_poly.pdbx_seq_one_letter_code
_entity_poly.pdbx_strand_id
1 'polypeptide(L)'
;MSDTSTTFASLMAITKRRGLVGMVICFGLLMLLFQRADSVPTVTRYALGRSHHEDVYNTTLGFQKVFTISLQERTDKKDLSTLAASFAGFQVEYLPGVRPDDIADQAIPSNWDTEQRNPGALGCWRAHMNVLQKIISEGIQSALITEDDADWSPFLKDQLFEIATGSRALQNSPDSTSSPYGHNWDFIWLGHNRVGPTDSEQEFWVIENDFTVPPPAHRNSRWRQTHVPDEVTHNDTRLFFRAYAGMCLYGYAVTYEGARKMLSSMSVQPRNQPVDQSVSDMCRGKMAKGFDCYAVWPPLMSTHRAAGYTSQDSDINPHEKGDWHDEYTFDIPFSTMINIPRLVDGASSILSQWNDTEIQEVPWDPSARRSTTGYLKHFHLGSLPATAKLNGEKIVAPQ
;
A
#
# COMPACT_ATOMS: atom_id res chain seq x y z
N MET A 1 66.14 -63.68 -30.07
CA MET A 1 66.01 -62.30 -29.55
C MET A 1 64.68 -61.76 -30.02
N SER A 2 63.64 -62.13 -29.29
CA SER A 2 62.29 -61.56 -29.35
C SER A 2 62.21 -60.37 -28.38
N ASP A 3 61.14 -59.59 -28.53
CA ASP A 3 60.60 -58.67 -27.51
C ASP A 3 61.33 -57.33 -27.29
N THR A 4 61.18 -56.42 -28.23
CA THR A 4 61.26 -54.96 -27.96
C THR A 4 60.18 -54.11 -28.66
N SER A 5 59.27 -54.69 -29.46
CA SER A 5 58.24 -53.91 -30.17
C SER A 5 56.90 -53.79 -29.43
N THR A 6 56.64 -54.61 -28.40
CA THR A 6 55.36 -54.68 -27.68
C THR A 6 55.26 -53.73 -26.47
N THR A 7 56.36 -53.15 -25.99
CA THR A 7 56.37 -52.28 -24.80
C THR A 7 56.09 -50.81 -25.10
N PHE A 8 56.42 -50.31 -26.30
CA PHE A 8 56.20 -48.90 -26.66
C PHE A 8 54.72 -48.57 -26.97
N ALA A 9 53.97 -49.51 -27.55
CA ALA A 9 52.56 -49.31 -27.88
C ALA A 9 51.66 -49.21 -26.62
N SER A 10 51.95 -50.02 -25.58
CA SER A 10 51.21 -49.97 -24.30
C SER A 10 51.47 -48.71 -23.50
N LEU A 11 52.70 -48.15 -23.54
CA LEU A 11 53.03 -46.94 -22.80
C LEU A 11 52.34 -45.68 -23.38
N MET A 12 52.20 -45.60 -24.70
CA MET A 12 51.47 -44.53 -25.40
C MET A 12 49.94 -44.62 -25.21
N ALA A 13 49.39 -45.83 -25.08
CA ALA A 13 47.95 -46.02 -24.81
C ALA A 13 47.57 -45.61 -23.37
N ILE A 14 48.45 -45.86 -22.40
CA ILE A 14 48.23 -45.49 -20.98
C ILE A 14 48.35 -43.98 -20.78
N THR A 15 49.28 -43.30 -21.47
CA THR A 15 49.43 -41.84 -21.41
C THR A 15 48.27 -41.10 -22.10
N LYS A 16 47.76 -41.60 -23.24
CA LYS A 16 46.56 -41.05 -23.89
C LYS A 16 45.30 -41.22 -23.04
N ARG A 17 45.12 -42.36 -22.35
CA ARG A 17 43.97 -42.57 -21.44
C ARG A 17 44.00 -41.67 -20.21
N ARG A 18 45.19 -41.42 -19.62
CA ARG A 18 45.34 -40.50 -18.50
C ARG A 18 45.05 -39.04 -18.87
N GLY A 19 45.46 -38.60 -20.07
CA GLY A 19 45.12 -37.28 -20.59
C GLY A 19 43.61 -37.10 -20.84
N LEU A 20 42.94 -38.12 -21.37
CA LEU A 20 41.49 -38.09 -21.63
C LEU A 20 40.67 -38.04 -20.33
N VAL A 21 41.04 -38.82 -19.31
CA VAL A 21 40.36 -38.82 -18.01
C VAL A 21 40.55 -37.48 -17.29
N GLY A 22 41.75 -36.91 -17.34
CA GLY A 22 42.01 -35.56 -16.79
C GLY A 22 41.17 -34.49 -17.49
N MET A 23 41.00 -34.57 -18.81
CA MET A 23 40.21 -33.62 -19.58
C MET A 23 38.71 -33.72 -19.27
N VAL A 24 38.17 -34.93 -19.10
CA VAL A 24 36.76 -35.16 -18.71
C VAL A 24 36.47 -34.66 -17.29
N ILE A 25 37.39 -34.89 -16.34
CA ILE A 25 37.26 -34.37 -14.97
C ILE A 25 37.31 -32.84 -14.97
N CYS A 26 38.21 -32.23 -15.74
CA CYS A 26 38.31 -30.77 -15.86
C CYS A 26 37.05 -30.17 -16.49
N PHE A 27 36.49 -30.82 -17.52
CA PHE A 27 35.25 -30.40 -18.17
C PHE A 27 34.03 -30.56 -17.25
N GLY A 28 33.98 -31.63 -16.46
CA GLY A 28 32.94 -31.85 -15.45
C GLY A 28 33.00 -30.84 -14.30
N LEU A 29 34.20 -30.49 -13.83
CA LEU A 29 34.42 -29.44 -12.84
C LEU A 29 34.07 -28.05 -13.41
N LEU A 30 34.41 -27.78 -14.68
CA LEU A 30 33.98 -26.54 -15.35
C LEU A 30 32.45 -26.45 -15.44
N MET A 31 31.78 -27.53 -15.85
CA MET A 31 30.31 -27.59 -15.92
C MET A 31 29.66 -27.39 -14.55
N LEU A 32 30.22 -27.95 -13.47
CA LEU A 32 29.75 -27.73 -12.10
C LEU A 32 29.98 -26.29 -11.61
N LEU A 33 31.05 -25.63 -12.05
CA LEU A 33 31.30 -24.21 -11.79
C LEU A 33 30.33 -23.33 -12.57
N PHE A 34 30.00 -23.68 -13.82
CA PHE A 34 28.98 -22.98 -14.61
C PHE A 34 27.57 -23.19 -14.05
N GLN A 35 27.21 -24.39 -13.59
CA GLN A 35 25.92 -24.64 -12.94
C GLN A 35 25.76 -23.94 -11.57
N ARG A 36 26.85 -23.62 -10.88
CA ARG A 36 26.82 -22.78 -9.66
C ARG A 36 26.87 -21.28 -9.96
N ALA A 37 27.33 -20.87 -11.15
CA ALA A 37 27.31 -19.46 -11.56
C ALA A 37 25.87 -18.96 -11.84
N ASP A 38 24.95 -19.86 -12.18
CA ASP A 38 23.54 -19.54 -12.45
C ASP A 38 22.67 -19.37 -11.18
N SER A 39 23.25 -19.41 -9.99
CA SER A 39 22.54 -19.22 -8.70
C SER A 39 23.07 -18.04 -7.88
N VAL A 40 23.73 -17.08 -8.52
CA VAL A 40 23.94 -15.76 -7.91
C VAL A 40 22.60 -15.03 -7.94
N PRO A 41 22.03 -14.60 -6.79
CA PRO A 41 20.86 -13.74 -6.82
C PRO A 41 21.25 -12.48 -7.60
N THR A 42 20.62 -12.28 -8.76
CA THR A 42 20.74 -11.04 -9.52
C THR A 42 20.09 -9.96 -8.68
N VAL A 43 20.89 -9.30 -7.84
CA VAL A 43 20.52 -8.00 -7.27
C VAL A 43 20.55 -7.03 -8.43
N THR A 44 19.42 -6.87 -9.12
CA THR A 44 19.23 -5.86 -10.15
C THR A 44 19.34 -4.49 -9.48
N ARG A 45 20.55 -3.93 -9.46
CA ARG A 45 20.77 -2.55 -9.06
C ARG A 45 20.34 -1.66 -10.22
N TYR A 46 19.13 -1.12 -10.14
CA TYR A 46 18.61 -0.14 -11.08
C TYR A 46 19.54 1.09 -11.10
N ALA A 47 19.99 1.47 -12.28
CA ALA A 47 20.90 2.59 -12.47
C ALA A 47 20.14 3.92 -12.34
N LEU A 48 20.58 4.79 -11.43
CA LEU A 48 20.06 6.13 -11.20
C LEU A 48 20.37 7.09 -12.37
N GLY A 49 19.62 7.00 -13.47
CA GLY A 49 19.28 8.19 -14.26
C GLY A 49 18.38 9.11 -13.42
N ARG A 50 18.28 10.41 -13.75
CA ARG A 50 17.47 11.41 -13.00
C ARG A 50 16.09 10.81 -12.67
N SER A 51 15.96 10.29 -11.47
CA SER A 51 14.93 9.30 -11.15
C SER A 51 13.70 10.05 -10.69
N HIS A 52 12.60 9.91 -11.43
CA HIS A 52 11.30 10.41 -11.00
C HIS A 52 10.86 9.84 -9.64
N HIS A 53 11.55 8.83 -9.08
CA HIS A 53 11.30 8.37 -7.71
C HIS A 53 11.41 9.48 -6.66
N GLU A 54 12.37 10.40 -6.81
CA GLU A 54 12.56 11.48 -5.85
C GLU A 54 11.41 12.51 -5.86
N ASP A 55 10.53 12.45 -6.88
CA ASP A 55 9.37 13.34 -6.96
C ASP A 55 8.40 13.12 -5.78
N VAL A 56 8.44 11.96 -5.09
CA VAL A 56 7.69 11.73 -3.85
C VAL A 56 8.03 12.72 -2.73
N TYR A 57 9.19 13.37 -2.79
CA TYR A 57 9.60 14.37 -1.81
C TYR A 57 9.13 15.79 -2.13
N ASN A 58 8.51 16.02 -3.29
CA ASN A 58 7.94 17.32 -3.62
C ASN A 58 6.68 17.62 -2.76
N THR A 59 6.05 18.77 -2.98
CA THR A 59 4.87 19.20 -2.22
C THR A 59 3.58 18.50 -2.62
N THR A 60 3.59 17.69 -3.69
CA THR A 60 2.45 16.89 -4.16
C THR A 60 2.68 15.39 -3.98
N LEU A 61 3.73 15.00 -3.25
CA LEU A 61 4.11 13.62 -3.00
C LEU A 61 4.29 12.80 -4.29
N GLY A 62 4.75 13.42 -5.37
CA GLY A 62 4.92 12.74 -6.66
C GLY A 62 3.62 12.53 -7.47
N PHE A 63 2.47 12.94 -6.93
CA PHE A 63 1.21 13.04 -7.68
C PHE A 63 1.10 14.41 -8.36
N GLN A 64 0.12 14.57 -9.25
CA GLN A 64 -0.16 15.89 -9.82
C GLN A 64 -0.95 16.78 -8.84
N LYS A 65 -1.85 16.19 -8.06
CA LYS A 65 -2.66 16.87 -7.04
C LYS A 65 -2.78 16.03 -5.78
N VAL A 66 -2.98 16.71 -4.66
CA VAL A 66 -3.40 16.09 -3.40
C VAL A 66 -4.67 16.79 -2.96
N PHE A 67 -5.73 16.03 -2.76
CA PHE A 67 -7.04 16.50 -2.35
C PHE A 67 -7.38 16.00 -0.96
N THR A 68 -8.06 16.84 -0.17
CA THR A 68 -8.69 16.42 1.08
C THR A 68 -10.18 16.73 1.01
N ILE A 69 -11.02 15.73 1.25
CA ILE A 69 -12.47 15.91 1.31
C ILE A 69 -12.85 16.33 2.72
N SER A 70 -13.40 17.52 2.87
CA SER A 70 -13.83 18.04 4.17
C SER A 70 -15.15 18.78 4.07
N LEU A 71 -16.05 18.54 5.01
CA LEU A 71 -17.27 19.33 5.15
C LEU A 71 -16.92 20.79 5.48
N GLN A 72 -17.65 21.74 4.89
CA GLN A 72 -17.28 23.15 4.97
C GLN A 72 -17.30 23.69 6.41
N GLU A 73 -18.18 23.14 7.24
CA GLU A 73 -18.35 23.48 8.64
C GLU A 73 -17.35 22.78 9.59
N ARG A 74 -16.61 21.76 9.14
CA ARG A 74 -15.58 21.04 9.94
C ARG A 74 -14.26 21.80 9.94
N THR A 75 -14.31 23.06 10.35
CA THR A 75 -13.12 23.94 10.43
C THR A 75 -12.09 23.39 11.41
N ASP A 76 -12.53 22.71 12.47
CA ASP A 76 -11.69 22.01 13.44
C ASP A 76 -10.77 20.98 12.78
N LYS A 77 -11.32 20.09 11.95
CA LYS A 77 -10.55 19.07 11.22
C LYS A 77 -9.64 19.70 10.17
N LYS A 78 -10.15 20.71 9.46
CA LYS A 78 -9.39 21.43 8.43
C LYS A 78 -8.18 22.18 9.01
N ASP A 79 -8.30 22.77 10.18
CA ASP A 79 -7.18 23.43 10.87
C ASP A 79 -6.10 22.40 11.20
N LEU A 80 -6.51 21.25 11.76
CA LEU A 80 -5.62 20.16 12.14
C LEU A 80 -4.90 19.53 10.93
N SER A 81 -5.63 19.17 9.87
CA SER A 81 -5.05 18.60 8.66
C SER A 81 -4.14 19.58 7.92
N THR A 82 -4.43 20.89 7.97
CA THR A 82 -3.56 21.92 7.39
C THR A 82 -2.21 21.98 8.09
N LEU A 83 -2.21 21.97 9.43
CA LEU A 83 -0.99 21.92 10.23
C LEU A 83 -0.23 20.62 9.98
N ALA A 84 -0.92 19.47 10.01
CA ALA A 84 -0.29 18.18 9.77
C ALA A 84 0.38 18.08 8.39
N ALA A 85 -0.27 18.60 7.34
CA ALA A 85 0.29 18.60 5.99
C ALA A 85 1.54 19.49 5.89
N SER A 86 1.53 20.63 6.59
CA SER A 86 2.67 21.54 6.64
C SER A 86 3.91 20.90 7.26
N PHE A 87 3.76 20.11 8.33
CA PHE A 87 4.86 19.40 8.97
C PHE A 87 5.32 18.19 8.16
N ALA A 88 4.43 17.45 7.49
CA ALA A 88 4.82 16.41 6.55
C ALA A 88 5.39 16.97 5.21
N GLY A 89 5.30 18.29 5.01
CA GLY A 89 5.90 19.00 3.89
C GLY A 89 5.16 18.85 2.56
N PHE A 90 3.85 18.63 2.57
CA PHE A 90 3.03 18.58 1.35
C PHE A 90 1.83 19.53 1.42
N GLN A 91 1.24 19.82 0.27
CA GLN A 91 0.13 20.75 0.12
C GLN A 91 -1.14 19.98 -0.19
N VAL A 92 -2.26 20.41 0.38
CA VAL A 92 -3.58 19.83 0.16
C VAL A 92 -4.50 20.87 -0.48
N GLU A 93 -5.29 20.45 -1.47
CA GLU A 93 -6.39 21.21 -2.04
C GLU A 93 -7.70 20.67 -1.44
N TYR A 94 -8.39 21.49 -0.64
CA TYR A 94 -9.63 21.06 0.00
C TYR A 94 -10.80 21.08 -0.99
N LEU A 95 -11.49 19.95 -1.09
CA LEU A 95 -12.74 19.82 -1.83
C LEU A 95 -13.90 19.61 -0.85
N PRO A 96 -15.07 20.21 -1.12
CA PRO A 96 -16.19 20.14 -0.20
C PRO A 96 -16.71 18.70 -0.07
N GLY A 97 -16.86 18.25 1.17
CA GLY A 97 -17.73 17.15 1.54
C GLY A 97 -19.19 17.49 1.21
N VAL A 98 -20.08 16.50 1.29
CA VAL A 98 -21.48 16.65 0.91
C VAL A 98 -22.35 16.10 2.03
N ARG A 99 -23.28 16.91 2.55
CA ARG A 99 -24.30 16.39 3.46
C ARG A 99 -25.34 15.61 2.66
N PRO A 100 -25.91 14.52 3.22
CA PRO A 100 -26.93 13.74 2.51
C PRO A 100 -28.13 14.60 2.09
N ASP A 101 -28.52 15.56 2.94
CA ASP A 101 -29.65 16.46 2.71
C ASP A 101 -29.42 17.47 1.57
N ASP A 102 -28.16 17.70 1.16
CA ASP A 102 -27.81 18.58 0.03
C ASP A 102 -27.91 17.86 -1.33
N ILE A 103 -28.21 16.55 -1.33
CA ILE A 103 -28.29 15.74 -2.54
C ILE A 103 -29.74 15.70 -3.01
N ALA A 104 -30.01 16.29 -4.17
CA ALA A 104 -31.32 16.21 -4.79
C ALA A 104 -31.71 14.74 -5.06
N ASP A 105 -32.96 14.37 -4.78
CA ASP A 105 -33.49 13.00 -4.96
C ASP A 105 -33.21 12.44 -6.36
N GLN A 106 -33.25 13.28 -7.39
CA GLN A 106 -33.01 12.89 -8.79
C GLN A 106 -31.54 12.53 -9.07
N ALA A 107 -30.61 12.94 -8.20
CA ALA A 107 -29.19 12.65 -8.31
C ALA A 107 -28.76 11.40 -7.52
N ILE A 108 -29.65 10.86 -6.69
CA ILE A 108 -29.42 9.62 -5.93
C ILE A 108 -29.42 8.43 -6.92
N PRO A 109 -28.48 7.47 -6.80
CA PRO A 109 -28.53 6.27 -7.62
C PRO A 109 -29.90 5.58 -7.51
N SER A 110 -30.52 5.26 -8.64
CA SER A 110 -31.91 4.78 -8.68
C SER A 110 -32.21 3.50 -7.88
N ASN A 111 -31.19 2.70 -7.58
CA ASN A 111 -31.29 1.51 -6.75
C ASN A 111 -30.76 1.72 -5.34
N TRP A 112 -30.50 2.95 -4.90
CA TRP A 112 -30.01 3.24 -3.56
C TRP A 112 -31.12 3.05 -2.52
N ASP A 113 -30.99 2.01 -1.73
CA ASP A 113 -31.84 1.70 -0.58
C ASP A 113 -31.57 2.69 0.56
N THR A 114 -32.41 3.72 0.66
CA THR A 114 -32.36 4.74 1.72
C THR A 114 -32.83 4.24 3.07
N GLU A 115 -33.52 3.09 3.14
CA GLU A 115 -34.00 2.50 4.41
C GLU A 115 -32.88 1.70 5.08
N GLN A 116 -32.09 0.97 4.29
CA GLN A 116 -31.02 0.11 4.82
C GLN A 116 -29.68 0.81 4.94
N ARG A 117 -29.45 1.89 4.18
CA ARG A 117 -28.16 2.58 4.21
C ARG A 117 -28.15 3.77 5.11
N ASN A 118 -27.01 3.91 5.79
CA ASN A 118 -26.65 5.12 6.47
C ASN A 118 -26.65 6.32 5.49
N PRO A 119 -27.42 7.39 5.76
CA PRO A 119 -27.41 8.61 4.96
C PRO A 119 -26.00 9.20 4.77
N GLY A 120 -25.15 9.18 5.81
CA GLY A 120 -23.78 9.68 5.73
C GLY A 120 -22.94 8.95 4.67
N ALA A 121 -23.23 7.68 4.38
CA ALA A 121 -22.59 6.94 3.29
C ALA A 121 -22.97 7.48 1.90
N LEU A 122 -24.18 8.03 1.73
CA LEU A 122 -24.59 8.70 0.49
C LEU A 122 -23.83 10.03 0.30
N GLY A 123 -23.70 10.82 1.37
CA GLY A 123 -22.89 12.05 1.39
C GLY A 123 -21.42 11.78 1.05
N CYS A 124 -20.82 10.80 1.73
CA CYS A 124 -19.47 10.31 1.45
C CYS A 124 -19.33 9.88 -0.02
N TRP A 125 -20.21 9.01 -0.53
CA TRP A 125 -20.20 8.60 -1.93
C TRP A 125 -20.21 9.79 -2.87
N ARG A 126 -21.10 10.75 -2.65
CA ARG A 126 -21.25 11.92 -3.52
C ARG A 126 -20.00 12.80 -3.50
N ALA A 127 -19.39 13.00 -2.33
CA ALA A 127 -18.16 13.76 -2.19
C ALA A 127 -17.01 13.12 -3.01
N HIS A 128 -16.79 11.81 -2.90
CA HIS A 128 -15.79 11.13 -3.72
C HIS A 128 -16.11 11.24 -5.22
N MET A 129 -17.37 11.07 -5.63
CA MET A 129 -17.74 11.21 -7.04
C MET A 129 -17.46 12.63 -7.58
N ASN A 130 -17.57 13.67 -6.75
CA ASN A 130 -17.22 15.05 -7.13
C ASN A 130 -15.70 15.21 -7.36
N VAL A 131 -14.87 14.60 -6.50
CA VAL A 131 -13.41 14.58 -6.70
C VAL A 131 -13.05 13.87 -8.01
N LEU A 132 -13.67 12.71 -8.29
CA LEU A 132 -13.44 11.99 -9.54
C LEU A 132 -13.88 12.81 -10.76
N GLN A 133 -15.02 13.50 -10.69
CA GLN A 133 -15.45 14.40 -11.76
C GLN A 133 -14.43 15.52 -12.02
N LYS A 134 -13.90 16.15 -10.96
CA LYS A 134 -12.86 17.17 -11.08
C LYS A 134 -11.62 16.63 -11.78
N ILE A 135 -11.10 15.48 -11.31
CA ILE A 135 -9.94 14.80 -11.91
C ILE A 135 -10.13 14.61 -13.42
N ILE A 136 -11.30 14.13 -13.83
CA ILE A 136 -11.62 13.87 -15.23
C ILE A 136 -11.75 15.18 -16.03
N SER A 137 -12.52 16.15 -15.50
CA SER A 137 -12.81 17.39 -16.20
C SER A 137 -11.57 18.28 -16.42
N GLU A 138 -10.62 18.23 -15.49
CA GLU A 138 -9.39 19.02 -15.54
C GLU A 138 -8.21 18.25 -16.15
N GLY A 139 -8.40 16.97 -16.51
CA GLY A 139 -7.32 16.15 -17.06
C GLY A 139 -6.21 15.85 -16.06
N ILE A 140 -6.53 15.73 -14.77
CA ILE A 140 -5.55 15.47 -13.71
C ILE A 140 -5.04 14.03 -13.82
N GLN A 141 -3.75 13.85 -14.07
CA GLN A 141 -3.12 12.57 -14.41
C GLN A 141 -3.03 11.62 -13.21
N SER A 142 -2.79 12.14 -12.02
CA SER A 142 -2.78 11.38 -10.77
C SER A 142 -3.11 12.27 -9.59
N ALA A 143 -3.85 11.72 -8.63
CA ALA A 143 -4.16 12.43 -7.40
C ALA A 143 -4.09 11.49 -6.19
N LEU A 144 -3.62 12.02 -5.07
CA LEU A 144 -3.89 11.49 -3.73
C LEU A 144 -5.17 12.14 -3.20
N ILE A 145 -6.07 11.35 -2.61
CA ILE A 145 -7.30 11.81 -1.96
C ILE A 145 -7.26 11.33 -0.52
N THR A 146 -7.49 12.22 0.44
CA THR A 146 -7.64 11.89 1.86
C THR A 146 -8.99 12.35 2.40
N GLU A 147 -9.44 11.69 3.46
CA GLU A 147 -10.52 12.19 4.33
C GLU A 147 -9.96 13.28 5.26
N ASP A 148 -10.82 14.13 5.83
CA ASP A 148 -10.40 15.26 6.68
C ASP A 148 -9.99 14.88 8.10
N ASP A 149 -10.31 13.65 8.52
CA ASP A 149 -9.82 13.05 9.75
C ASP A 149 -8.63 12.10 9.52
N ALA A 150 -8.04 12.09 8.31
CA ALA A 150 -6.85 11.30 8.05
C ALA A 150 -5.59 11.96 8.63
N ASP A 151 -4.77 11.16 9.30
CA ASP A 151 -3.45 11.50 9.83
C ASP A 151 -2.40 10.52 9.31
N TRP A 152 -1.16 10.94 9.39
CA TRP A 152 0.01 10.27 8.84
C TRP A 152 1.21 10.53 9.75
N SER A 153 2.30 9.80 9.50
CA SER A 153 3.56 10.14 10.14
C SER A 153 4.24 11.34 9.47
N PRO A 154 5.00 12.18 10.20
CA PRO A 154 5.87 13.19 9.58
C PRO A 154 6.92 12.57 8.64
N PHE A 155 7.17 11.26 8.75
CA PHE A 155 8.03 10.46 7.87
C PHE A 155 7.33 9.96 6.59
N LEU A 156 6.12 10.45 6.28
CA LEU A 156 5.30 9.98 5.15
C LEU A 156 6.05 9.95 3.82
N LYS A 157 6.90 10.95 3.55
CA LYS A 157 7.65 11.00 2.28
C LYS A 157 8.67 9.86 2.15
N ASP A 158 9.33 9.50 3.25
CA ASP A 158 10.25 8.34 3.28
C ASP A 158 9.45 7.05 3.07
N GLN A 159 8.29 6.92 3.72
CA GLN A 159 7.41 5.77 3.52
C GLN A 159 6.93 5.69 2.07
N LEU A 160 6.53 6.81 1.47
CA LEU A 160 6.09 6.86 0.06
C LEU A 160 7.23 6.62 -0.93
N PHE A 161 8.47 6.95 -0.59
CA PHE A 161 9.64 6.59 -1.40
C PHE A 161 9.82 5.07 -1.48
N GLU A 162 9.66 4.36 -0.36
CA GLU A 162 9.65 2.89 -0.35
C GLU A 162 8.48 2.32 -1.15
N ILE A 163 7.28 2.87 -0.98
CA ILE A 163 6.10 2.43 -1.73
C ILE A 163 6.24 2.69 -3.23
N ALA A 164 6.77 3.85 -3.64
CA ALA A 164 7.05 4.15 -5.04
C ALA A 164 8.03 3.15 -5.66
N THR A 165 9.11 2.84 -4.92
CA THR A 165 10.11 1.84 -5.32
C THR A 165 9.47 0.45 -5.49
N GLY A 166 8.73 -0.01 -4.48
CA GLY A 166 8.03 -1.30 -4.52
C GLY A 166 6.97 -1.37 -5.61
N SER A 167 6.24 -0.28 -5.83
CA SER A 167 5.23 -0.18 -6.88
C SER A 167 5.85 -0.33 -8.27
N ARG A 168 6.98 0.30 -8.51
CA ARG A 168 7.71 0.15 -9.78
C ARG A 168 8.28 -1.24 -9.95
N ALA A 169 8.82 -1.84 -8.88
CA ALA A 169 9.32 -3.21 -8.90
C ALA A 169 8.21 -4.22 -9.24
N LEU A 170 7.07 -4.18 -8.55
CA LEU A 170 5.93 -5.08 -8.78
C LEU A 170 5.30 -4.93 -10.18
N GLN A 171 5.38 -3.74 -10.76
CA GLN A 171 4.89 -3.46 -12.10
C GLN A 171 5.93 -3.72 -13.21
N ASN A 172 7.17 -4.08 -12.86
CA ASN A 172 8.31 -4.09 -13.78
C ASN A 172 8.41 -2.78 -14.59
N SER A 173 8.25 -1.64 -13.91
CA SER A 173 8.15 -0.34 -14.56
C SER A 173 9.47 0.09 -15.18
N PRO A 174 9.49 0.52 -16.47
CA PRO A 174 10.71 0.99 -17.10
C PRO A 174 11.14 2.32 -16.51
N ASP A 175 12.45 2.58 -16.45
CA ASP A 175 13.05 3.80 -15.91
C ASP A 175 12.51 5.09 -16.56
N SER A 176 12.09 5.00 -17.83
CA SER A 176 11.48 6.11 -18.58
C SER A 176 10.09 6.53 -18.07
N THR A 177 9.48 5.76 -17.16
CA THR A 177 8.18 6.12 -16.57
C THR A 177 8.30 7.39 -15.73
N SER A 178 7.51 8.41 -16.07
CA SER A 178 7.52 9.72 -15.40
C SER A 178 6.89 9.71 -14.01
N SER A 179 6.01 8.75 -13.72
CA SER A 179 5.37 8.61 -12.42
C SER A 179 6.29 7.87 -11.43
N PRO A 180 6.51 8.40 -10.21
CA PRO A 180 7.26 7.70 -9.17
C PRO A 180 6.62 6.36 -8.80
N TYR A 181 5.31 6.24 -8.94
CA TYR A 181 4.55 5.05 -8.55
C TYR A 181 4.41 3.99 -9.66
N GLY A 182 5.12 4.17 -10.79
CA GLY A 182 5.00 3.30 -11.96
C GLY A 182 3.88 3.72 -12.91
N HIS A 183 3.56 2.84 -13.86
CA HIS A 183 2.76 3.15 -15.06
C HIS A 183 1.45 2.34 -15.18
N ASN A 184 1.34 1.21 -14.48
CA ASN A 184 0.24 0.24 -14.61
C ASN A 184 -0.49 0.08 -13.28
N TRP A 185 -1.02 1.19 -12.76
CA TRP A 185 -1.91 1.17 -11.60
C TRP A 185 -3.09 2.12 -11.84
N ASP A 186 -4.25 1.76 -11.31
CA ASP A 186 -5.44 2.61 -11.30
C ASP A 186 -5.71 3.19 -9.92
N PHE A 187 -5.41 2.40 -8.88
CA PHE A 187 -5.74 2.71 -7.50
C PHE A 187 -4.67 2.20 -6.52
N ILE A 188 -4.30 3.01 -5.52
CA ILE A 188 -3.42 2.59 -4.43
C ILE A 188 -4.08 2.93 -3.09
N TRP A 189 -4.35 1.91 -2.27
CA TRP A 189 -4.75 2.10 -0.87
C TRP A 189 -3.54 2.45 -0.02
N LEU A 190 -3.49 3.70 0.47
CA LEU A 190 -2.44 4.17 1.40
C LEU A 190 -2.97 4.26 2.84
N GLY A 191 -4.28 4.46 3.01
CA GLY A 191 -4.98 4.45 4.27
C GLY A 191 -6.32 3.73 4.17
N HIS A 192 -6.55 2.80 5.10
CA HIS A 192 -7.66 1.86 5.08
C HIS A 192 -7.84 1.27 6.48
N ASN A 193 -8.97 0.59 6.73
CA ASN A 193 -9.11 -0.27 7.91
C ASN A 193 -8.97 -1.77 7.58
N ARG A 194 -8.90 -2.10 6.30
CA ARG A 194 -8.77 -3.50 5.86
C ARG A 194 -8.30 -3.56 4.42
N VAL A 195 -7.28 -4.37 4.15
CA VAL A 195 -6.83 -4.70 2.79
C VAL A 195 -6.31 -6.12 2.73
N GLY A 196 -6.24 -6.63 1.51
CA GLY A 196 -5.28 -7.67 1.25
C GLY A 196 -5.33 -8.29 -0.16
N PRO A 197 -4.43 -9.23 -0.42
CA PRO A 197 -4.14 -9.82 -1.74
C PRO A 197 -5.17 -10.84 -2.24
N THR A 198 -5.01 -11.38 -3.44
CA THR A 198 -5.71 -12.63 -3.79
C THR A 198 -5.08 -13.81 -3.01
N ASP A 199 -5.79 -14.92 -2.84
CA ASP A 199 -5.22 -16.17 -2.29
C ASP A 199 -4.27 -16.86 -3.30
N SER A 200 -4.11 -16.29 -4.49
CA SER A 200 -3.13 -16.73 -5.48
C SER A 200 -1.72 -16.26 -5.13
N GLU A 201 -0.73 -17.06 -5.53
CA GLU A 201 0.67 -16.67 -5.38
C GLU A 201 0.96 -15.37 -6.13
N GLN A 202 1.75 -14.50 -5.50
CA GLN A 202 2.19 -13.25 -6.09
C GLN A 202 3.44 -12.71 -5.38
N GLU A 203 4.10 -11.75 -6.02
CA GLU A 203 5.18 -11.00 -5.42
C GLU A 203 4.65 -9.87 -4.54
N PHE A 204 5.34 -9.65 -3.42
CA PHE A 204 5.16 -8.51 -2.54
C PHE A 204 6.49 -7.75 -2.50
N TRP A 205 6.38 -6.45 -2.29
CA TRP A 205 7.49 -5.65 -1.80
C TRP A 205 7.48 -5.68 -0.27
N VAL A 206 8.53 -6.24 0.32
CA VAL A 206 8.69 -6.40 1.77
C VAL A 206 9.69 -5.37 2.26
N ILE A 207 9.33 -4.63 3.30
CA ILE A 207 10.16 -3.64 3.98
C ILE A 207 10.32 -4.11 5.42
N GLU A 208 11.53 -4.48 5.81
CA GLU A 208 11.85 -4.91 7.18
C GLU A 208 12.45 -3.76 7.98
N ASN A 209 12.39 -3.85 9.32
CA ASN A 209 12.92 -2.84 10.24
C ASN A 209 12.32 -1.43 10.02
N ASP A 210 11.07 -1.35 9.54
CA ASP A 210 10.33 -0.10 9.46
C ASP A 210 9.77 0.26 10.83
N PHE A 211 10.46 1.17 11.52
CA PHE A 211 10.05 1.64 12.85
C PHE A 211 8.69 2.36 12.87
N THR A 212 8.16 2.77 11.71
CA THR A 212 6.85 3.44 11.62
C THR A 212 5.69 2.44 11.60
N VAL A 213 5.96 1.14 11.66
CA VAL A 213 4.94 0.09 11.72
C VAL A 213 4.34 0.02 13.14
N PRO A 214 3.00 -0.02 13.29
CA PRO A 214 2.39 -0.20 14.60
C PRO A 214 2.66 -1.60 15.18
N PRO A 215 2.94 -1.71 16.48
CA PRO A 215 2.95 -2.99 17.18
C PRO A 215 1.61 -3.73 17.00
N PRO A 216 1.59 -5.07 16.96
CA PRO A 216 0.38 -5.86 16.73
C PRO A 216 -0.79 -5.52 17.66
N ALA A 217 -0.51 -5.17 18.92
CA ALA A 217 -1.53 -4.78 19.90
C ALA A 217 -2.30 -3.50 19.52
N HIS A 218 -1.69 -2.63 18.71
CA HIS A 218 -2.28 -1.37 18.25
C HIS A 218 -2.78 -1.41 16.81
N ARG A 219 -2.74 -2.60 16.17
CA ARG A 219 -3.28 -2.80 14.81
C ARG A 219 -4.79 -2.91 14.86
N ASN A 220 -5.44 -1.81 14.50
CA ASN A 220 -6.89 -1.74 14.35
C ASN A 220 -7.31 -2.14 12.94
N SER A 221 -6.45 -1.87 11.97
CA SER A 221 -6.58 -2.39 10.61
C SER A 221 -6.55 -3.91 10.57
N ARG A 222 -7.21 -4.52 9.58
CA ARG A 222 -7.29 -5.99 9.43
C ARG A 222 -6.74 -6.50 8.10
N TRP A 223 -6.07 -7.63 8.14
CA TRP A 223 -5.69 -8.39 6.95
C TRP A 223 -6.93 -9.07 6.36
N ARG A 224 -7.09 -9.06 5.02
CA ARG A 224 -8.35 -9.45 4.37
C ARG A 224 -8.36 -10.86 3.75
N GLN A 225 -7.55 -11.81 4.22
CA GLN A 225 -7.48 -13.15 3.61
C GLN A 225 -7.45 -14.21 4.69
N THR A 226 -7.89 -15.42 4.34
CA THR A 226 -7.87 -16.57 5.24
C THR A 226 -6.44 -16.92 5.64
N HIS A 227 -5.52 -16.81 4.68
CA HIS A 227 -4.09 -17.00 4.92
C HIS A 227 -3.42 -15.68 5.31
N VAL A 228 -2.74 -15.70 6.44
CA VAL A 228 -1.97 -14.59 7.00
C VAL A 228 -0.50 -15.02 7.03
N PRO A 229 0.35 -14.53 6.12
CA PRO A 229 1.79 -14.77 6.20
C PRO A 229 2.38 -14.24 7.51
N ASP A 230 3.46 -14.85 7.99
CA ASP A 230 4.11 -14.46 9.25
C ASP A 230 4.52 -12.98 9.25
N GLU A 231 4.97 -12.46 8.09
CA GLU A 231 5.36 -11.07 7.87
C GLU A 231 4.24 -10.06 8.16
N VAL A 232 2.98 -10.46 7.98
CA VAL A 232 1.81 -9.61 8.31
C VAL A 232 1.73 -9.33 9.81
N THR A 233 2.32 -10.21 10.64
CA THR A 233 2.26 -10.17 12.10
C THR A 233 3.53 -9.60 12.76
N HIS A 234 4.63 -9.47 12.02
CA HIS A 234 5.88 -8.90 12.53
C HIS A 234 5.73 -7.41 12.91
N ASN A 235 6.42 -6.97 13.97
CA ASN A 235 6.26 -5.63 14.57
C ASN A 235 6.78 -4.48 13.70
N ASP A 236 7.69 -4.76 12.79
CA ASP A 236 8.53 -3.81 12.05
C ASP A 236 8.51 -4.07 10.54
N THR A 237 7.59 -4.90 10.08
CA THR A 237 7.50 -5.29 8.68
C THR A 237 6.32 -4.60 8.01
N ARG A 238 6.60 -3.91 6.91
CA ARG A 238 5.60 -3.33 6.01
C ARG A 238 5.62 -4.07 4.68
N LEU A 239 4.43 -4.30 4.15
CA LEU A 239 4.20 -5.00 2.89
C LEU A 239 3.53 -4.05 1.91
N PHE A 240 3.92 -4.13 0.65
CA PHE A 240 3.21 -3.50 -0.45
C PHE A 240 2.97 -4.54 -1.54
N PHE A 241 1.74 -4.66 -2.03
CA PHE A 241 1.33 -5.78 -2.88
C PHE A 241 0.14 -5.41 -3.76
N ARG A 242 -0.16 -6.28 -4.74
CA ARG A 242 -1.36 -6.14 -5.57
C ARG A 242 -2.59 -6.48 -4.74
N ALA A 243 -3.44 -5.49 -4.50
CA ALA A 243 -4.63 -5.64 -3.68
C ALA A 243 -5.74 -6.34 -4.47
N TYR A 244 -6.36 -7.34 -3.84
CA TYR A 244 -7.60 -7.94 -4.35
C TYR A 244 -8.82 -7.17 -3.85
N ALA A 245 -8.80 -6.70 -2.60
CA ALA A 245 -9.89 -5.97 -2.00
C ALA A 245 -9.43 -5.15 -0.78
N GLY A 246 -10.14 -4.06 -0.52
CA GLY A 246 -9.97 -3.20 0.66
C GLY A 246 -11.29 -2.70 1.24
N MET A 247 -11.23 -1.92 2.33
CA MET A 247 -12.33 -1.14 2.92
C MET A 247 -11.77 0.13 3.60
N CYS A 248 -12.64 1.13 3.75
CA CYS A 248 -12.28 2.52 4.05
C CYS A 248 -11.40 3.19 2.99
N LEU A 249 -11.44 4.52 2.99
CA LEU A 249 -10.73 5.38 2.04
C LEU A 249 -10.03 6.55 2.74
N TYR A 250 -9.53 6.33 3.97
CA TYR A 250 -8.80 7.33 4.76
C TYR A 250 -7.76 8.07 3.92
N GLY A 251 -7.04 7.33 3.06
CA GLY A 251 -6.19 7.89 2.01
C GLY A 251 -6.01 6.94 0.84
N TYR A 252 -6.20 7.41 -0.39
CA TYR A 252 -5.93 6.62 -1.59
C TYR A 252 -5.42 7.45 -2.74
N ALA A 253 -4.57 6.86 -3.57
CA ALA A 253 -4.19 7.45 -4.83
C ALA A 253 -5.00 6.87 -5.99
N VAL A 254 -5.26 7.67 -7.01
CA VAL A 254 -5.94 7.26 -8.24
C VAL A 254 -5.31 7.94 -9.46
N THR A 255 -5.23 7.24 -10.58
CA THR A 255 -4.85 7.85 -11.87
C THR A 255 -6.06 8.47 -12.57
N TYR A 256 -5.82 9.29 -13.60
CA TYR A 256 -6.89 9.77 -14.48
C TYR A 256 -7.78 8.62 -15.00
N GLU A 257 -7.13 7.55 -15.47
CA GLU A 257 -7.80 6.36 -15.98
C GLU A 257 -8.58 5.61 -14.90
N GLY A 258 -7.97 5.46 -13.72
CA GLY A 258 -8.63 4.92 -12.54
C GLY A 258 -9.88 5.73 -12.18
N ALA A 259 -9.80 7.06 -12.22
CA ALA A 259 -10.93 7.94 -11.91
C ALA A 259 -12.07 7.77 -12.92
N ARG A 260 -11.78 7.65 -14.22
CA ARG A 260 -12.80 7.34 -15.25
C ARG A 260 -13.49 6.00 -15.00
N LYS A 261 -12.71 4.96 -14.69
CA LYS A 261 -13.24 3.63 -14.36
C LYS A 261 -14.13 3.69 -13.10
N MET A 262 -13.68 4.41 -12.06
CA MET A 262 -14.41 4.60 -10.81
C MET A 262 -15.73 5.33 -11.03
N LEU A 263 -15.72 6.49 -11.68
CA LEU A 263 -16.91 7.29 -11.92
C LEU A 263 -17.93 6.54 -12.80
N SER A 264 -17.45 5.84 -13.84
CA SER A 264 -18.31 5.00 -14.69
C SER A 264 -18.94 3.84 -13.90
N SER A 265 -18.16 3.16 -13.06
CA SER A 265 -18.64 1.99 -12.31
C SER A 265 -19.63 2.34 -11.21
N MET A 266 -19.49 3.52 -10.60
CA MET A 266 -20.25 3.95 -9.42
C MET A 266 -21.37 4.95 -9.69
N SER A 267 -21.25 5.78 -10.74
CA SER A 267 -22.23 6.85 -11.03
C SER A 267 -23.00 6.66 -12.34
N VAL A 268 -22.44 5.96 -13.34
CA VAL A 268 -23.15 5.68 -14.60
C VAL A 268 -23.98 4.40 -14.48
N GLN A 269 -23.48 3.41 -13.75
CA GLN A 269 -24.23 2.21 -13.40
C GLN A 269 -24.89 2.39 -12.03
N PRO A 270 -26.17 2.00 -11.87
CA PRO A 270 -26.85 2.12 -10.59
C PRO A 270 -26.20 1.19 -9.55
N ARG A 271 -25.69 1.75 -8.44
CA ARG A 271 -25.04 0.99 -7.37
C ARG A 271 -25.72 1.23 -6.02
N ASN A 272 -26.11 0.12 -5.42
CA ASN A 272 -26.68 0.04 -4.09
C ASN A 272 -25.56 -0.32 -3.09
N GLN A 273 -24.51 0.51 -2.92
CA GLN A 273 -23.47 0.28 -1.91
C GLN A 273 -22.56 1.51 -1.66
N PRO A 274 -21.94 1.62 -0.47
CA PRO A 274 -20.94 2.65 -0.18
C PRO A 274 -19.76 2.68 -1.17
N VAL A 275 -19.04 3.80 -1.20
CA VAL A 275 -17.93 4.03 -2.14
C VAL A 275 -16.78 3.04 -1.92
N ASP A 276 -16.38 2.78 -0.68
CA ASP A 276 -15.28 1.88 -0.35
C ASP A 276 -15.57 0.43 -0.74
N GLN A 277 -16.80 -0.05 -0.51
CA GLN A 277 -17.27 -1.34 -0.99
C GLN A 277 -17.25 -1.42 -2.52
N SER A 278 -17.60 -0.34 -3.21
CA SER A 278 -17.51 -0.26 -4.67
C SER A 278 -16.08 -0.37 -5.18
N VAL A 279 -15.13 0.34 -4.59
CA VAL A 279 -13.71 0.20 -4.94
C VAL A 279 -13.25 -1.24 -4.68
N SER A 280 -13.65 -1.83 -3.55
CA SER A 280 -13.38 -3.23 -3.21
C SER A 280 -13.91 -4.21 -4.28
N ASP A 281 -15.12 -4.01 -4.79
CA ASP A 281 -15.67 -4.82 -5.88
C ASP A 281 -14.98 -4.55 -7.24
N MET A 282 -14.54 -3.32 -7.49
CA MET A 282 -13.76 -2.97 -8.68
C MET A 282 -12.42 -3.70 -8.71
N CYS A 283 -11.66 -3.69 -7.61
CA CYS A 283 -10.38 -4.40 -7.50
C CYS A 283 -10.54 -5.92 -7.64
N ARG A 284 -11.69 -6.46 -7.23
CA ARG A 284 -12.07 -7.88 -7.44
C ARG A 284 -12.50 -8.19 -8.89
N GLY A 285 -12.51 -7.20 -9.77
CA GLY A 285 -12.96 -7.35 -11.16
C GLY A 285 -14.48 -7.52 -11.32
N LYS A 286 -15.27 -7.23 -10.28
CA LYS A 286 -16.75 -7.39 -10.30
C LYS A 286 -17.46 -6.17 -10.90
N MET A 287 -16.80 -5.02 -10.94
CA MET A 287 -17.38 -3.76 -11.40
C MET A 287 -16.65 -3.13 -12.59
N ALA A 288 -15.33 -3.24 -12.64
CA ALA A 288 -14.50 -2.75 -13.72
C ALA A 288 -13.49 -3.83 -14.12
N LYS A 289 -13.35 -4.08 -15.42
CA LYS A 289 -12.29 -4.96 -15.93
C LYS A 289 -10.97 -4.18 -16.00
N GLY A 290 -9.88 -4.79 -15.57
CA GLY A 290 -8.55 -4.17 -15.58
C GLY A 290 -8.49 -2.92 -14.71
N PHE A 291 -9.03 -2.99 -13.49
CA PHE A 291 -8.86 -1.96 -12.46
C PHE A 291 -7.76 -2.42 -11.51
N ASP A 292 -6.52 -1.98 -11.78
CA ASP A 292 -5.32 -2.48 -11.12
C ASP A 292 -5.10 -1.76 -9.78
N CYS A 293 -5.28 -2.52 -8.71
CA CYS A 293 -5.20 -2.02 -7.34
C CYS A 293 -3.95 -2.50 -6.63
N TYR A 294 -3.33 -1.61 -5.88
CA TYR A 294 -2.25 -1.93 -4.94
C TYR A 294 -2.61 -1.45 -3.54
N ALA A 295 -1.98 -2.03 -2.52
CA ALA A 295 -2.17 -1.63 -1.14
C ALA A 295 -0.89 -1.82 -0.33
N VAL A 296 -0.78 -1.01 0.71
CA VAL A 296 0.24 -1.14 1.76
C VAL A 296 -0.37 -1.79 3.00
N TRP A 297 0.41 -2.56 3.75
CA TRP A 297 0.02 -3.10 5.05
C TRP A 297 1.18 -3.04 6.04
N PRO A 298 1.00 -2.53 7.27
CA PRO A 298 -0.16 -1.75 7.76
C PRO A 298 -0.32 -0.40 7.01
N PRO A 299 -1.40 0.38 7.24
CA PRO A 299 -1.63 1.62 6.49
C PRO A 299 -0.55 2.69 6.78
N LEU A 300 -0.35 3.61 5.83
CA LEU A 300 0.46 4.84 6.02
C LEU A 300 -0.38 6.01 6.55
N MET A 301 -1.68 5.97 6.27
CA MET A 301 -2.65 6.98 6.70
C MET A 301 -3.79 6.29 7.44
N SER A 302 -4.23 6.88 8.53
CA SER A 302 -5.36 6.35 9.28
C SER A 302 -6.17 7.47 9.90
N THR A 303 -7.31 7.12 10.46
CA THR A 303 -8.23 8.11 11.02
C THR A 303 -7.77 8.55 12.42
N HIS A 304 -7.79 9.85 12.65
CA HIS A 304 -7.42 10.54 13.87
C HIS A 304 -8.67 10.98 14.65
N ARG A 305 -8.53 10.99 15.97
CA ARG A 305 -9.60 11.25 16.93
C ARG A 305 -9.06 12.24 17.95
N ALA A 306 -9.53 13.49 17.87
CA ALA A 306 -9.18 14.52 18.82
C ALA A 306 -9.77 14.18 20.20
N ALA A 307 -9.16 14.66 21.29
CA ALA A 307 -9.75 14.51 22.61
C ALA A 307 -11.13 15.19 22.66
N GLY A 308 -12.18 14.43 22.97
CA GLY A 308 -13.53 14.90 22.76
C GLY A 308 -14.60 13.85 22.99
N TYR A 309 -15.84 14.21 22.64
CA TYR A 309 -16.94 13.26 22.58
C TYR A 309 -16.91 12.51 21.25
N THR A 310 -17.20 11.21 21.26
CA THR A 310 -17.22 10.40 20.02
C THR A 310 -18.19 10.90 18.95
N SER A 311 -19.17 11.74 19.32
CA SER A 311 -20.04 12.42 18.36
C SER A 311 -19.30 13.38 17.42
N GLN A 312 -18.07 13.78 17.74
CA GLN A 312 -17.23 14.68 16.93
C GLN A 312 -16.30 13.93 15.97
N ASP A 313 -16.15 12.62 16.14
CA ASP A 313 -15.19 11.79 15.41
C ASP A 313 -15.48 11.71 13.91
N SER A 314 -16.73 11.37 13.57
CA SER A 314 -17.14 11.09 12.19
C SER A 314 -18.50 11.68 11.88
N ASP A 315 -18.64 12.25 10.68
CA ASP A 315 -19.89 12.77 10.13
C ASP A 315 -20.69 11.71 9.35
N ILE A 316 -20.20 10.47 9.28
CA ILE A 316 -20.91 9.38 8.61
C ILE A 316 -22.03 8.84 9.50
N ASN A 317 -21.87 8.75 10.81
CA ASN A 317 -22.87 8.18 11.73
C ASN A 317 -23.70 9.27 12.42
N PRO A 318 -24.95 8.99 12.83
CA PRO A 318 -25.76 9.94 13.57
C PRO A 318 -25.10 10.31 14.91
N HIS A 319 -25.15 11.60 15.24
CA HIS A 319 -24.52 12.18 16.42
C HIS A 319 -25.36 11.94 17.68
N GLU A 320 -25.32 10.73 18.25
CA GLU A 320 -25.71 10.54 19.65
C GLU A 320 -24.59 11.05 20.56
N LYS A 321 -24.90 11.62 21.73
CA LYS A 321 -23.88 12.08 22.68
C LYS A 321 -23.15 10.85 23.24
N GLY A 322 -22.05 10.48 22.60
CA GLY A 322 -21.26 9.34 23.02
C GLY A 322 -20.25 9.69 24.11
N ASP A 323 -19.41 8.73 24.42
CA ASP A 323 -18.43 8.83 25.51
C ASP A 323 -17.32 9.83 25.20
N TRP A 324 -16.72 10.38 26.26
CA TRP A 324 -15.50 11.17 26.13
C TRP A 324 -14.29 10.24 26.03
N HIS A 325 -13.33 10.55 25.17
CA HIS A 325 -12.06 9.85 25.06
C HIS A 325 -10.88 10.83 24.90
N ASP A 326 -9.68 10.34 25.20
CA ASP A 326 -8.43 11.05 24.93
C ASP A 326 -8.11 11.04 23.43
N GLU A 327 -7.15 11.86 23.03
CA GLU A 327 -6.68 11.95 21.64
C GLU A 327 -5.92 10.69 21.22
N TYR A 328 -6.16 10.19 20.01
CA TYR A 328 -5.38 9.09 19.43
C TYR A 328 -5.48 9.06 17.89
N THR A 329 -4.51 8.37 17.25
CA THR A 329 -4.58 8.02 15.82
C THR A 329 -4.50 6.52 15.67
N PHE A 330 -5.42 5.89 14.94
CA PHE A 330 -5.34 4.44 14.73
C PHE A 330 -4.10 4.05 13.91
N ASP A 331 -3.46 2.92 14.20
CA ASP A 331 -2.40 2.31 13.37
C ASP A 331 -1.13 3.17 13.09
N ILE A 332 -1.01 4.41 13.57
CA ILE A 332 0.13 5.32 13.29
C ILE A 332 0.91 5.62 14.57
N PRO A 333 2.04 4.93 14.88
CA PRO A 333 2.81 5.18 16.11
C PRO A 333 3.24 6.63 16.29
N PHE A 334 3.76 7.23 15.23
CA PHE A 334 4.31 8.58 15.21
C PHE A 334 3.36 9.52 14.49
N SER A 335 2.20 9.78 15.09
CA SER A 335 1.16 10.67 14.58
C SER A 335 1.68 12.10 14.40
N THR A 336 1.39 12.72 13.25
CA THR A 336 1.68 14.14 13.06
C THR A 336 0.74 14.98 13.92
N MET A 337 -0.57 14.68 13.87
CA MET A 337 -1.59 15.47 14.57
C MET A 337 -1.36 15.55 16.09
N ILE A 338 -1.07 14.42 16.74
CA ILE A 338 -0.76 14.36 18.18
C ILE A 338 0.50 15.17 18.51
N ASN A 339 1.47 15.22 17.59
CA ASN A 339 2.73 15.94 17.80
C ASN A 339 2.65 17.44 17.42
N ILE A 340 1.54 17.94 16.85
CA ILE A 340 1.43 19.34 16.41
C ILE A 340 1.83 20.34 17.49
N PRO A 341 1.34 20.28 18.75
CA PRO A 341 1.72 21.26 19.77
C PRO A 341 3.25 21.34 19.97
N ARG A 342 3.92 20.19 20.01
CA ARG A 342 5.39 20.12 20.16
C ARG A 342 6.11 20.65 18.93
N LEU A 343 5.61 20.31 17.74
CA LEU A 343 6.22 20.71 16.47
C LEU A 343 6.11 22.22 16.23
N VAL A 344 4.97 22.83 16.59
CA VAL A 344 4.78 24.29 16.56
C VAL A 344 5.75 25.00 17.51
N ASP A 345 6.03 24.41 18.67
CA ASP A 345 7.01 24.92 19.64
C ASP A 345 8.48 24.66 19.23
N GLY A 346 8.72 24.09 18.05
CA GLY A 346 10.05 23.89 17.48
C GLY A 346 10.73 22.57 17.87
N ALA A 347 9.98 21.56 18.31
CA ALA A 347 10.53 20.23 18.54
C ALA A 347 11.14 19.66 17.25
N SER A 348 12.34 19.07 17.36
CA SER A 348 13.07 18.43 16.26
C SER A 348 12.96 16.91 16.31
N SER A 349 11.91 16.38 16.93
CA SER A 349 11.70 14.96 17.17
C SER A 349 10.23 14.62 17.36
N ILE A 350 9.82 13.42 16.94
CA ILE A 350 8.44 12.93 17.01
C ILE A 350 8.35 11.91 18.14
N LEU A 351 7.40 12.10 19.05
CA LEU A 351 7.08 11.11 20.08
C LEU A 351 6.10 10.08 19.52
N SER A 352 6.30 8.84 19.91
CA SER A 352 5.29 7.81 19.78
C SER A 352 4.10 8.12 20.68
N GLN A 353 2.89 7.80 20.21
CA GLN A 353 1.69 7.90 21.05
C GLN A 353 1.55 6.73 22.04
N TRP A 354 2.28 5.63 21.86
CA TRP A 354 2.20 4.44 22.73
C TRP A 354 3.51 4.13 23.43
N ASN A 355 3.42 3.75 24.71
CA ASN A 355 4.57 3.51 25.58
C ASN A 355 5.28 2.16 25.35
N ASP A 356 4.64 1.26 24.61
CA ASP A 356 5.12 -0.07 24.27
C ASP A 356 5.67 -0.16 22.84
N THR A 357 5.76 0.98 22.13
CA THR A 357 6.57 1.04 20.91
C THR A 357 8.06 0.96 21.27
N GLU A 358 8.81 0.18 20.52
CA GLU A 358 10.25 0.00 20.76
C GLU A 358 11.02 1.32 20.74
N ILE A 359 10.69 2.18 19.78
CA ILE A 359 11.22 3.54 19.70
C ILE A 359 10.18 4.51 20.25
N GLN A 360 10.57 5.28 21.27
CA GLN A 360 9.70 6.26 21.94
C GLN A 360 9.79 7.65 21.31
N GLU A 361 10.97 8.02 20.79
CA GLU A 361 11.20 9.32 20.18
C GLU A 361 12.16 9.18 18.99
N VAL A 362 11.82 9.81 17.85
CA VAL A 362 12.61 9.75 16.62
C VAL A 362 13.02 11.16 16.21
N PRO A 363 14.31 11.45 15.98
CA PRO A 363 14.74 12.71 15.39
C PRO A 363 14.04 12.96 14.06
N TRP A 364 13.56 14.18 13.86
CA TRP A 364 12.81 14.57 12.67
C TRP A 364 13.55 15.67 11.93
N ASP A 365 13.96 15.35 10.71
CA ASP A 365 14.54 16.27 9.75
C ASP A 365 13.75 16.15 8.43
N PRO A 366 12.93 17.15 8.06
CA PRO A 366 12.14 17.11 6.83
C PRO A 366 12.99 17.16 5.54
N SER A 367 14.28 17.50 5.67
CA SER A 367 15.24 17.49 4.56
C SER A 367 15.93 16.14 4.37
N ALA A 368 15.86 15.25 5.37
CA ALA A 368 16.42 13.92 5.28
C ALA A 368 15.75 13.11 4.16
N ARG A 369 16.55 12.26 3.52
CA ARG A 369 16.12 11.35 2.45
C ARG A 369 16.64 9.97 2.79
N ARG A 370 15.77 8.97 2.82
CA ARG A 370 16.17 7.59 3.10
C ARG A 370 16.44 6.81 1.82
N SER A 371 17.38 5.89 1.92
CA SER A 371 17.60 4.88 0.89
C SER A 371 16.56 3.77 1.03
N THR A 372 16.19 3.18 -0.11
CA THR A 372 15.27 2.04 -0.10
C THR A 372 15.89 0.82 0.59
N THR A 373 15.12 0.16 1.46
CA THR A 373 15.51 -1.10 2.13
C THR A 373 14.67 -2.29 1.71
N GLY A 374 13.57 -2.06 0.97
CA GLY A 374 12.67 -3.13 0.61
C GLY A 374 13.21 -4.07 -0.47
N TYR A 375 12.54 -5.21 -0.61
CA TYR A 375 12.89 -6.23 -1.60
C TYR A 375 11.66 -7.00 -2.08
N LEU A 376 11.75 -7.60 -3.28
CA LEU A 376 10.70 -8.48 -3.80
C LEU A 376 10.78 -9.85 -3.14
N LYS A 377 9.64 -10.36 -2.70
CA LYS A 377 9.48 -11.71 -2.16
C LYS A 377 8.22 -12.35 -2.72
N HIS A 378 8.33 -13.59 -3.17
CA HIS A 378 7.20 -14.38 -3.63
C HIS A 378 6.47 -15.00 -2.44
N PHE A 379 5.16 -14.80 -2.36
CA PHE A 379 4.31 -15.33 -1.30
C PHE A 379 3.39 -16.43 -1.84
N HIS A 380 3.42 -17.59 -1.17
CA HIS A 380 2.51 -18.69 -1.43
C HIS A 380 1.26 -18.57 -0.56
N LEU A 381 0.28 -17.77 -0.99
CA LEU A 381 -0.94 -17.46 -0.22
C LEU A 381 -2.02 -18.54 -0.27
N GLY A 382 -1.63 -19.79 -0.55
CA GLY A 382 -2.46 -20.79 -1.20
C GLY A 382 -3.84 -21.06 -0.59
N SER A 383 -4.79 -21.35 -1.48
CA SER A 383 -5.92 -22.24 -1.18
C SER A 383 -5.39 -23.60 -0.73
N LEU A 384 -5.99 -24.21 0.31
CA LEU A 384 -5.68 -25.58 0.75
C LEU A 384 -5.44 -26.52 -0.46
N PRO A 385 -4.45 -27.42 -0.42
CA PRO A 385 -4.40 -28.50 -1.41
C PRO A 385 -5.73 -29.26 -1.37
N ALA A 386 -6.29 -29.56 -2.54
CA ALA A 386 -7.63 -30.13 -2.75
C ALA A 386 -7.85 -31.55 -2.16
N THR A 387 -7.03 -32.00 -1.21
CA THR A 387 -7.15 -33.28 -0.52
C THR A 387 -6.70 -33.16 0.93
N ALA A 388 -7.48 -32.46 1.74
CA ALA A 388 -7.56 -32.76 3.17
C ALA A 388 -9.01 -33.13 3.49
N LYS A 389 -9.40 -34.37 3.20
CA LYS A 389 -10.50 -35.00 3.94
C LYS A 389 -9.98 -35.19 5.37
N LEU A 390 -10.14 -34.17 6.20
CA LEU A 390 -10.10 -34.33 7.64
C LEU A 390 -11.52 -34.69 8.09
N ASN A 391 -11.58 -35.78 8.82
CA ASN A 391 -12.76 -36.47 9.32
C ASN A 391 -13.90 -35.53 9.73
N GLY A 392 -14.98 -35.61 8.94
CA GLY A 392 -16.36 -35.37 9.34
C GLY A 392 -16.62 -34.46 10.53
N GLU A 393 -16.44 -33.16 10.37
CA GLU A 393 -17.19 -32.15 11.13
C GLU A 393 -17.53 -30.97 10.21
N LYS A 394 -18.82 -30.60 10.20
CA LYS A 394 -19.35 -29.48 9.43
C LYS A 394 -18.90 -28.18 10.09
N ILE A 395 -18.07 -27.41 9.40
CA ILE A 395 -17.82 -26.01 9.75
C ILE A 395 -18.85 -25.16 9.01
N VAL A 396 -19.72 -24.48 9.78
CA VAL A 396 -20.62 -23.44 9.28
C VAL A 396 -19.79 -22.18 9.05
N ALA A 397 -19.88 -21.60 7.85
CA ALA A 397 -19.22 -20.33 7.53
C ALA A 397 -19.82 -19.18 8.38
N PRO A 398 -19.00 -18.28 8.96
CA PRO A 398 -19.53 -17.06 9.53
C PRO A 398 -19.94 -16.10 8.41
N GLN A 399 -21.12 -15.49 8.59
CA GLN A 399 -21.67 -14.43 7.73
C GLN A 399 -20.81 -13.17 7.74
#